data_AF-A0A7K7KB29-F1
#
_entry.id   AF-A0A7K7KB29-F1
#
_cell.length_a   1.000
_cell.length_b   1.000
_cell.length_c   1.000
_cell.angle_alpha   90.00
_cell.angle_beta   90.00
_cell.angle_gamma   90.00
#
_symmetry.space_group_name_H-M   'P 1'
#
loop_
_entity.id
_entity.type
_entity.pdbx_description
1 polymer ?
#
loop_
_entity_poly.entity_id
_entity_poly.type
_entity_poly.pdbx_seq_one_letter_code
_entity_poly.pdbx_strand_id
1 'polypeptide(L)'
;MEEPLRPFRLRGCGSPQKFGVAAGSLRGLLRKGCRLLQLPLVGSRLCLYEDGTELTESYFRALPAQTELVLLGPGESWRGCASDIERLLAAFCSQQGAVVEAARRLLTDERAPHRQKLLADLIHNLSENILAEDKEDDKKWFEGAFSRFKKKSSYLRHSCESRMRGYMREVTAFISNVHPAARDAYRGIIDLMADKLKSVKYNGCYFDRREEEEAARLCTAEGWFSCQGPFDRDDCPCKHSINPYSNRESRILFSTWNLDHIIEKKRAVVPELAEAVKTRDGREVNWEYFYQLLFTLDNLKLVHIACHKKTNHNLSCDKSRIFRKRKQTHEIS
;
A
#
# COMPACT_ATOMS: atom_id res chain seq x y z
N MET A 1 18.40 15.02 56.12
CA MET A 1 18.63 13.59 55.82
C MET A 1 18.88 13.48 54.33
N GLU A 2 20.01 12.90 53.92
CA GLU A 2 20.22 12.57 52.51
C GLU A 2 19.19 11.49 52.11
N GLU A 3 18.44 11.74 51.04
CA GLU A 3 17.51 10.75 50.50
C GLU A 3 18.28 9.52 50.01
N PRO A 4 17.77 8.29 50.25
CA PRO A 4 18.46 7.07 49.89
C PRO A 4 18.71 7.00 48.38
N LEU A 5 19.91 6.57 48.00
CA LEU A 5 20.29 6.42 46.60
C LEU A 5 19.47 5.31 45.95
N ARG A 6 18.77 5.64 44.85
CA ARG A 6 18.03 4.67 44.04
C ARG A 6 18.71 4.47 42.69
N PRO A 7 18.76 3.24 42.15
CA PRO A 7 19.36 2.99 40.84
C PRO A 7 18.40 3.37 39.71
N PHE A 8 18.93 3.92 38.62
CA PHE A 8 18.20 4.27 37.39
C PHE A 8 18.99 3.79 36.17
N ARG A 9 18.31 3.55 35.05
CA ARG A 9 18.93 3.21 33.78
C ARG A 9 18.93 4.43 32.89
N LEU A 10 20.09 5.03 32.67
CA LEU A 10 20.24 6.26 31.90
C LEU A 10 20.79 5.98 30.51
N ARG A 11 20.23 6.60 29.48
CA ARG A 11 20.79 6.64 28.12
C ARG A 11 20.83 8.07 27.59
N GLY A 12 21.68 8.34 26.61
CA GLY A 12 21.65 9.60 25.87
C GLY A 12 20.60 9.57 24.76
N CYS A 13 20.15 10.75 24.32
CA CYS A 13 19.40 10.86 23.07
C CYS A 13 20.25 10.31 21.92
N GLY A 14 19.69 9.44 21.07
CA GLY A 14 20.48 8.88 19.96
C GLY A 14 21.20 7.56 20.22
N SER A 15 21.54 7.27 21.47
CA SER A 15 22.35 6.09 21.79
C SER A 15 21.50 4.94 22.32
N PRO A 16 21.69 3.69 21.84
CA PRO A 16 21.06 2.51 22.44
C PRO A 16 21.75 2.08 23.74
N GLN A 17 22.91 2.64 24.08
CA GLN A 17 23.69 2.27 25.24
C GLN A 17 23.04 2.80 26.53
N LYS A 18 22.87 1.92 27.51
CA LYS A 18 22.27 2.22 28.81
C LYS A 18 23.32 2.08 29.91
N PHE A 19 23.23 2.96 30.89
CA PHE A 19 24.15 3.05 32.02
C PHE A 19 23.37 3.00 33.34
N GLY A 20 23.82 2.19 34.28
CA GLY A 20 23.26 2.21 35.64
C GLY A 20 23.79 3.41 36.43
N VAL A 21 22.90 4.29 36.90
CA VAL A 21 23.27 5.46 37.70
C VAL A 21 22.42 5.52 38.95
N ALA A 22 23.05 5.52 40.12
CA ALA A 22 22.36 5.68 41.40
C ALA A 22 22.32 7.15 41.84
N ALA A 23 21.14 7.65 42.22
CA ALA A 23 20.95 9.03 42.66
C ALA A 23 19.83 9.14 43.71
N GLY A 24 19.99 10.09 44.63
CA GLY A 24 18.98 10.45 45.64
C GLY A 24 18.17 11.70 45.28
N SER A 25 18.53 12.41 44.20
CA SER A 25 17.83 13.60 43.71
C SER A 25 17.95 13.71 42.19
N LEU A 26 17.01 14.37 41.53
CA LEU A 26 17.05 14.64 40.09
C LEU A 26 18.29 15.46 39.73
N ARG A 27 18.62 16.49 40.53
CA ARG A 27 19.82 17.30 40.30
C ARG A 27 21.10 16.46 40.41
N GLY A 28 21.15 15.52 41.35
CA GLY A 28 22.25 14.57 41.50
C GLY A 28 22.36 13.64 40.30
N LEU A 29 21.23 13.13 39.82
CA LEU A 29 21.17 12.26 38.65
C LEU A 29 21.61 13.00 37.37
N LEU A 30 21.10 14.20 37.13
CA LEU A 30 21.48 15.07 36.01
C LEU A 30 22.99 15.30 35.97
N ARG A 31 23.60 15.69 37.09
CA ARG A 31 25.06 15.92 37.16
C ARG A 31 25.87 14.67 36.81
N LYS A 32 25.49 13.52 37.36
CA LYS A 32 26.17 12.24 37.07
C LYS A 32 25.98 11.85 35.60
N GLY A 33 24.76 12.00 35.09
CA GLY A 33 24.42 11.71 33.70
C GLY A 33 25.16 12.58 32.70
N CYS A 34 25.16 13.89 32.89
CA CYS A 34 25.87 14.85 32.04
C CYS A 34 27.38 14.55 32.00
N ARG A 35 27.99 14.21 33.15
CA ARG A 35 29.40 13.82 33.19
C ARG A 35 29.64 12.52 32.41
N LEU A 36 28.77 11.53 32.57
CA LEU A 36 28.91 10.21 31.94
C LEU A 36 28.76 10.28 30.42
N LEU A 37 27.79 11.06 29.94
CA LEU A 37 27.46 11.20 28.52
C LEU A 37 28.13 12.42 27.87
N GLN A 38 29.02 13.11 28.59
CA GLN A 38 29.75 14.29 28.13
C GLN A 38 28.84 15.42 27.60
N LEU A 39 27.70 15.64 28.26
CA LEU A 39 26.75 16.71 27.93
C LEU A 39 26.89 17.92 28.89
N PRO A 40 26.60 19.14 28.44
CA PRO A 40 26.60 20.31 29.31
C PRO A 40 25.46 20.21 30.34
N LEU A 41 25.72 20.61 31.59
CA LEU A 41 24.68 20.59 32.62
C LEU A 41 23.58 21.63 32.35
N VAL A 42 23.96 22.80 31.81
CA VAL A 42 23.04 23.88 31.49
C VAL A 42 22.21 23.50 30.27
N GLY A 43 20.89 23.57 30.39
CA GLY A 43 19.96 23.20 29.33
C GLY A 43 19.72 21.69 29.20
N SER A 44 20.44 20.85 29.94
CA SER A 44 20.20 19.41 29.98
C SER A 44 19.00 19.06 30.85
N ARG A 45 18.22 18.08 30.38
CA ARG A 45 16.96 17.64 31.00
C ARG A 45 16.89 16.13 31.01
N LEU A 46 16.09 15.57 31.91
CA LEU A 46 15.77 14.15 31.95
C LEU A 46 14.30 13.96 31.63
N CYS A 47 13.98 12.92 30.89
CA CYS A 47 12.62 12.48 30.65
C CYS A 47 12.51 10.96 30.75
N LEU A 48 11.29 10.46 30.91
CA LEU A 48 11.00 9.03 30.82
C LEU A 48 11.26 8.51 29.41
N TYR A 49 11.86 7.33 29.32
CA TYR A 49 12.04 6.66 28.04
C TYR A 49 10.72 6.30 27.35
N GLU A 50 9.70 5.92 28.12
CA GLU A 50 8.44 5.39 27.60
C GLU A 50 7.65 6.41 26.76
N ASP A 51 7.45 7.61 27.29
CA ASP A 51 6.55 8.63 26.73
C ASP A 51 7.20 10.00 26.54
N GLY A 52 8.41 10.22 27.07
CA GLY A 52 9.10 11.50 27.05
C GLY A 52 8.61 12.53 28.06
N THR A 53 7.87 12.12 29.09
CA THR A 53 7.51 13.00 30.20
C THR A 53 8.78 13.54 30.88
N GLU A 54 8.98 14.86 30.82
CA GLU A 54 10.10 15.54 31.47
C GLU A 54 9.99 15.42 33.00
N LEU A 55 11.11 15.15 33.66
CA LEU A 55 11.14 14.95 35.09
C LEU A 55 11.17 16.28 35.85
N THR A 56 10.26 16.41 36.81
CA THR A 56 10.36 17.36 37.92
C THR A 56 10.87 16.65 39.17
N GLU A 57 11.32 17.39 40.18
CA GLU A 57 11.87 16.77 41.39
C GLU A 57 10.80 16.04 42.22
N SER A 58 9.55 16.54 42.21
CA SER A 58 8.42 15.83 42.82
C SER A 58 8.12 14.52 42.09
N TYR A 59 8.16 14.52 40.75
CA TYR A 59 7.91 13.32 39.96
C TYR A 59 9.04 12.29 40.12
N PHE A 60 10.30 12.74 40.12
CA PHE A 60 11.48 11.88 40.33
C PHE A 60 11.40 11.10 41.65
N ARG A 61 10.89 11.71 42.73
CA ARG A 61 10.69 11.03 44.02
C ARG A 61 9.71 9.87 43.94
N ALA A 62 8.66 9.99 43.11
CA ALA A 62 7.66 8.95 42.92
C ALA A 62 8.12 7.81 41.99
N LEU A 63 9.22 7.98 41.23
CA LEU A 63 9.66 6.96 40.28
C LEU A 63 10.15 5.67 40.96
N PRO A 64 9.80 4.49 40.42
CA PRO A 64 10.40 3.23 40.84
C PRO A 64 11.92 3.19 40.62
N ALA A 65 12.60 2.32 41.37
CA ALA A 65 13.98 1.96 41.07
C ALA A 65 14.05 1.27 39.69
N GLN A 66 15.19 1.41 39.01
CA GLN A 66 15.47 0.88 37.67
C GLN A 66 14.62 1.48 36.53
N THR A 67 13.91 2.59 36.77
CA THR A 67 13.24 3.34 35.71
C THR A 67 14.25 3.78 34.65
N GLU A 68 13.86 3.62 33.39
CA GLU A 68 14.67 4.00 32.24
C GLU A 68 14.43 5.47 31.87
N LEU A 69 15.52 6.23 31.77
CA LEU A 69 15.52 7.67 31.58
C LEU A 69 16.41 8.04 30.40
N VAL A 70 16.01 9.08 29.68
CA VAL A 70 16.78 9.67 28.59
C VAL A 70 17.30 11.02 29.03
N LEU A 71 18.62 11.19 28.96
CA LEU A 71 19.28 12.48 29.12
C LEU A 71 19.26 13.22 27.78
N LEU A 72 18.67 14.41 27.81
CA LEU A 72 18.58 15.32 26.69
C LEU A 72 19.59 16.46 26.89
N GLY A 73 20.36 16.74 25.83
CA GLY A 73 21.14 17.95 25.70
C GLY A 73 20.29 19.18 25.34
N PRO A 74 20.89 20.37 25.29
CA PRO A 74 20.21 21.59 24.85
C PRO A 74 19.62 21.43 23.43
N GLY A 75 18.34 21.75 23.27
CA GLY A 75 17.64 21.66 21.98
C GLY A 75 17.17 20.26 21.56
N GLU A 76 17.60 19.20 22.27
CA GLU A 76 17.12 17.84 22.00
C GLU A 76 15.70 17.64 22.55
N SER A 77 14.95 16.73 21.91
CA SER A 77 13.62 16.32 22.32
C SER A 77 13.48 14.80 22.25
N TRP A 78 12.58 14.25 23.05
CA TRP A 78 12.26 12.83 23.09
C TRP A 78 10.75 12.65 23.18
N ARG A 79 10.18 11.89 22.23
CA ARG A 79 8.73 11.64 22.14
C ARG A 79 8.38 10.21 22.53
N GLY A 80 9.10 9.67 23.51
CA GLY A 80 8.98 8.27 23.89
C GLY A 80 9.60 7.33 22.85
N CYS A 81 9.18 6.06 22.89
CA CYS A 81 9.66 5.02 21.98
C CYS A 81 9.51 5.35 20.48
N ALA A 82 8.59 6.25 20.12
CA ALA A 82 8.43 6.76 18.76
C ALA A 82 9.71 7.37 18.18
N SER A 83 10.54 8.00 19.02
CA SER A 83 11.82 8.58 18.59
C SER A 83 12.84 7.51 18.15
N ASP A 84 12.82 6.30 18.74
CA ASP A 84 13.66 5.19 18.27
C ASP A 84 13.12 4.60 16.95
N ILE A 85 11.80 4.56 16.76
CA ILE A 85 11.17 4.12 15.50
C ILE A 85 11.52 5.09 14.37
N GLU A 86 11.37 6.40 14.58
CA GLU A 86 11.73 7.42 13.59
C GLU A 86 13.20 7.35 13.19
N ARG A 87 14.09 7.14 14.17
CA ARG A 87 15.52 6.96 13.91
C ARG A 87 15.79 5.72 13.05
N LEU A 88 15.11 4.63 13.35
CA LEU A 88 15.22 3.38 12.58
C LEU A 88 14.72 3.59 11.14
N LEU A 89 13.57 4.25 10.96
CA LEU A 89 13.04 4.59 9.64
C LEU A 89 13.98 5.50 8.85
N ALA A 90 14.57 6.51 9.50
CA ALA A 90 15.57 7.38 8.86
C ALA A 90 16.80 6.59 8.40
N ALA A 91 17.27 5.63 9.23
CA ALA A 91 18.39 4.76 8.88
C ALA A 91 18.08 3.86 7.67
N PHE A 92 16.82 3.47 7.45
CA PHE A 92 16.41 2.73 6.25
C PHE A 92 16.60 3.54 4.98
N CYS A 93 16.40 4.86 5.03
CA CYS A 93 16.60 5.74 3.89
C CYS A 93 18.08 6.05 3.62
N SER A 94 18.89 6.28 4.68
CA SER A 94 20.28 6.73 4.52
C SER A 94 21.33 5.62 4.53
N GLN A 95 21.02 4.46 5.12
CA GLN A 95 21.98 3.38 5.41
C GLN A 95 21.42 1.99 5.11
N GLN A 96 20.53 1.88 4.11
CA GLN A 96 19.81 0.66 3.73
C GLN A 96 20.70 -0.59 3.68
N GLY A 97 21.84 -0.53 2.99
CA GLY A 97 22.75 -1.69 2.85
C GLY A 97 23.31 -2.20 4.18
N ALA A 98 23.76 -1.29 5.06
CA ALA A 98 24.29 -1.63 6.37
C ALA A 98 23.21 -2.23 7.28
N VAL A 99 21.98 -1.69 7.21
CA VAL A 99 20.84 -2.23 7.95
C VAL A 99 20.49 -3.64 7.48
N VAL A 100 20.46 -3.88 6.16
CA VAL A 100 20.20 -5.21 5.59
C VAL A 100 21.27 -6.21 6.04
N GLU A 101 22.54 -5.83 6.01
CA GLU A 101 23.63 -6.70 6.46
C GLU A 101 23.51 -7.02 7.96
N ALA A 102 23.24 -6.02 8.80
CA ALA A 102 23.02 -6.22 10.23
C ALA A 102 21.82 -7.15 10.49
N ALA A 103 20.70 -6.94 9.79
CA ALA A 103 19.52 -7.79 9.90
C ALA A 103 19.80 -9.24 9.48
N ARG A 104 20.60 -9.47 8.42
CA ARG A 104 21.03 -10.81 8.00
C ARG A 104 21.88 -11.49 9.06
N ARG A 105 22.83 -10.77 9.66
CA ARG A 105 23.67 -11.30 10.76
C ARG A 105 22.83 -11.69 11.97
N LEU A 106 21.88 -10.84 12.35
CA LEU A 106 20.95 -11.13 13.45
C LEU A 106 20.07 -12.35 13.15
N LEU A 107 19.67 -12.54 11.89
CA LEU A 107 18.81 -13.66 11.50
C LEU A 107 19.53 -15.01 11.55
N THR A 108 20.84 -15.08 11.32
CA THR A 108 21.61 -16.34 11.25
C THR A 108 21.45 -17.22 12.49
N ASP A 109 21.51 -16.62 13.69
CA ASP A 109 21.46 -17.36 14.96
C ASP A 109 20.12 -17.18 15.72
N GLU A 110 19.18 -16.43 15.14
CA GLU A 110 17.88 -16.16 15.76
C GLU A 110 17.01 -17.41 15.75
N ARG A 111 16.42 -17.77 16.90
CA ARG A 111 15.58 -18.96 17.06
C ARG A 111 14.11 -18.64 17.30
N ALA A 112 13.79 -17.42 17.74
CA ALA A 112 12.41 -17.04 18.01
C ALA A 112 11.66 -16.79 16.69
N PRO A 113 10.60 -17.55 16.37
CA PRO A 113 9.93 -17.47 15.06
C PRO A 113 9.41 -16.06 14.73
N HIS A 114 8.88 -15.35 15.74
CA HIS A 114 8.42 -13.98 15.54
C HIS A 114 9.56 -13.03 15.14
N ARG A 115 10.73 -13.16 15.77
CA ARG A 115 11.90 -12.31 15.48
C ARG A 115 12.49 -12.65 14.12
N GLN A 116 12.55 -13.94 13.76
CA GLN A 116 12.92 -14.38 12.42
C GLN A 116 12.00 -13.75 11.35
N LYS A 117 10.68 -13.78 11.57
CA LYS A 117 9.71 -13.18 10.65
C LYS A 117 9.93 -11.68 10.48
N LEU A 118 10.08 -10.93 11.57
CA LEU A 118 10.35 -9.48 11.50
C LEU A 118 11.65 -9.16 10.75
N LEU A 119 12.73 -9.91 11.03
CA LEU A 119 14.01 -9.73 10.35
C LEU A 119 13.93 -10.10 8.86
N ALA A 120 13.27 -11.20 8.53
CA ALA A 120 13.06 -11.63 7.15
C ALA A 120 12.23 -10.61 6.37
N ASP A 121 11.15 -10.09 6.97
CA ASP A 121 10.31 -9.05 6.36
C ASP A 121 11.08 -7.75 6.18
N LEU A 122 11.89 -7.36 7.17
CA LEU A 122 12.76 -6.19 7.06
C LEU A 122 13.75 -6.34 5.91
N ILE A 123 14.46 -7.48 5.84
CA ILE A 123 15.41 -7.78 4.78
C ILE A 123 14.71 -7.79 3.42
N HIS A 124 13.52 -8.38 3.32
CA HIS A 124 12.74 -8.43 2.09
C HIS A 124 12.41 -7.01 1.59
N ASN A 125 11.85 -6.17 2.46
CA ASN A 125 11.42 -4.82 2.10
C ASN A 125 12.60 -3.91 1.73
N LEU A 126 13.76 -4.10 2.35
CA LEU A 126 14.96 -3.31 2.08
C LEU A 126 15.86 -3.91 0.99
N SER A 127 15.72 -5.19 0.62
CA SER A 127 16.51 -5.80 -0.46
C SER A 127 15.82 -5.59 -1.81
N GLU A 128 15.71 -4.33 -2.22
CA GLU A 128 15.02 -3.92 -3.45
C GLU A 128 15.95 -3.33 -4.51
N ASN A 129 15.44 -3.26 -5.74
CA ASN A 129 16.08 -2.57 -6.86
C ASN A 129 15.01 -1.89 -7.73
N ILE A 130 14.24 -0.96 -7.13
CA ILE A 130 13.15 -0.25 -7.80
C ILE A 130 13.64 0.47 -9.06
N LEU A 131 14.81 1.12 -8.99
CA LEU A 131 15.30 1.99 -10.07
C LEU A 131 15.64 1.21 -11.34
N ALA A 132 16.08 -0.05 -11.22
CA ALA A 132 16.30 -0.91 -12.38
C ALA A 132 15.00 -1.17 -13.14
N GLU A 133 15.04 -0.97 -14.46
CA GLU A 133 13.92 -1.24 -15.35
C GLU A 133 14.16 -2.46 -16.22
N ASP A 134 15.37 -2.55 -16.77
CA ASP A 134 15.74 -3.54 -17.76
C ASP A 134 16.17 -4.85 -17.10
N LYS A 135 15.94 -5.96 -17.80
CA LYS A 135 16.22 -7.31 -17.30
C LYS A 135 17.70 -7.56 -17.07
N GLU A 136 18.53 -6.88 -17.86
CA GLU A 136 19.98 -6.92 -17.78
C GLU A 136 20.47 -6.39 -16.42
N ASP A 137 19.80 -5.37 -15.88
CA ASP A 137 20.14 -4.70 -14.63
C ASP A 137 19.53 -5.36 -13.38
N ASP A 138 18.48 -6.17 -13.55
CA ASP A 138 17.82 -6.88 -12.44
C ASP A 138 17.27 -8.26 -12.83
N LYS A 139 18.17 -9.17 -13.20
CA LYS A 139 17.81 -10.53 -13.62
C LYS A 139 16.95 -11.27 -12.59
N LYS A 140 17.21 -11.06 -11.29
CA LYS A 140 16.51 -11.71 -10.17
C LYS A 140 15.03 -11.36 -10.17
N TRP A 141 14.68 -10.10 -10.44
CA TRP A 141 13.28 -9.71 -10.57
C TRP A 141 12.58 -10.53 -11.66
N PHE A 142 13.21 -10.79 -12.81
CA PHE A 142 12.61 -11.52 -13.95
C PHE A 142 12.59 -13.06 -13.81
N GLU A 143 13.12 -13.64 -12.74
CA GLU A 143 13.08 -15.09 -12.53
C GLU A 143 11.63 -15.60 -12.47
N GLY A 144 11.32 -16.61 -13.29
CA GLY A 144 9.98 -17.17 -13.44
C GLY A 144 9.03 -16.36 -14.34
N ALA A 145 9.42 -15.18 -14.82
CA ALA A 145 8.66 -14.48 -15.88
C ALA A 145 9.01 -15.04 -17.26
N PHE A 146 8.05 -14.95 -18.19
CA PHE A 146 8.26 -15.34 -19.59
C PHE A 146 9.46 -14.59 -20.20
N SER A 147 10.27 -15.31 -20.98
CA SER A 147 11.53 -14.82 -21.56
C SER A 147 11.38 -13.58 -22.46
N ARG A 148 10.19 -13.39 -23.04
CA ARG A 148 9.85 -12.23 -23.88
C ARG A 148 9.91 -10.88 -23.15
N PHE A 149 9.78 -10.87 -21.82
CA PHE A 149 9.80 -9.62 -21.06
C PHE A 149 11.22 -9.16 -20.79
N LYS A 150 11.54 -7.95 -21.28
CA LYS A 150 12.82 -7.27 -21.10
C LYS A 150 12.77 -6.09 -20.14
N LYS A 151 11.57 -5.56 -19.88
CA LYS A 151 11.33 -4.41 -19.01
C LYS A 151 10.27 -4.73 -17.96
N LYS A 152 10.41 -4.18 -16.75
CA LYS A 152 9.45 -4.40 -15.65
C LYS A 152 8.08 -3.80 -15.99
N SER A 153 8.06 -2.58 -16.54
CA SER A 153 6.89 -1.86 -17.06
C SER A 153 6.10 -2.69 -18.06
N SER A 154 6.78 -3.25 -19.07
CA SER A 154 6.15 -4.11 -20.08
C SER A 154 5.51 -5.36 -19.47
N TYR A 155 6.10 -5.95 -18.44
CA TYR A 155 5.50 -7.09 -17.73
C TYR A 155 4.24 -6.68 -16.96
N LEU A 156 4.27 -5.58 -16.20
CA LEU A 156 3.10 -5.14 -15.44
C LEU A 156 1.99 -4.58 -16.30
N ARG A 157 2.32 -3.88 -17.40
CA ARG A 157 1.36 -3.51 -18.44
C ARG A 157 0.62 -4.74 -18.93
N HIS A 158 1.36 -5.78 -19.35
CA HIS A 158 0.77 -7.03 -19.79
C HIS A 158 -0.05 -7.74 -18.69
N SER A 159 0.37 -7.62 -17.42
CA SER A 159 -0.39 -8.14 -16.27
C SER A 159 -1.76 -7.47 -16.16
N CYS A 160 -1.84 -6.14 -16.29
CA CYS A 160 -3.11 -5.42 -16.32
C CYS A 160 -3.96 -5.82 -17.53
N GLU A 161 -3.38 -5.81 -18.74
CA GLU A 161 -4.07 -6.21 -19.96
C GLU A 161 -4.67 -7.63 -19.85
N SER A 162 -3.94 -8.55 -19.20
CA SER A 162 -4.41 -9.91 -18.94
C SER A 162 -5.66 -9.95 -18.07
N ARG A 163 -5.77 -9.06 -17.07
CA ARG A 163 -6.97 -8.91 -16.24
C ARG A 163 -8.16 -8.40 -17.06
N MET A 164 -7.94 -7.35 -17.85
CA MET A 164 -8.99 -6.80 -18.73
C MET A 164 -9.46 -7.81 -19.79
N ARG A 165 -8.52 -8.53 -20.42
CA ARG A 165 -8.85 -9.66 -21.31
C ARG A 165 -9.62 -10.75 -20.59
N GLY A 166 -9.30 -11.03 -19.33
CA GLY A 166 -10.06 -11.95 -18.47
C GLY A 166 -11.50 -11.51 -18.29
N TYR A 167 -11.71 -10.23 -17.97
CA TYR A 167 -13.05 -9.66 -17.81
C TYR A 167 -13.85 -9.75 -19.12
N MET A 168 -13.22 -9.44 -20.25
CA MET A 168 -13.85 -9.57 -21.57
C MET A 168 -14.26 -11.01 -21.87
N ARG A 169 -13.37 -11.99 -21.61
CA ARG A 169 -13.70 -13.43 -21.78
C ARG A 169 -14.92 -13.83 -20.97
N GLU A 170 -15.06 -13.33 -19.75
CA GLU A 170 -16.22 -13.62 -18.91
C GLU A 170 -17.52 -13.00 -19.44
N VAL A 171 -17.47 -11.75 -19.94
CA VAL A 171 -18.61 -11.08 -20.58
C VAL A 171 -19.05 -11.84 -21.84
N THR A 172 -18.08 -12.29 -22.64
CA THR A 172 -18.32 -13.10 -23.84
C THR A 172 -18.91 -14.46 -23.48
N ALA A 173 -18.37 -15.14 -22.47
CA ALA A 173 -18.86 -16.46 -22.03
C ALA A 173 -20.32 -16.41 -21.54
N PHE A 174 -20.78 -15.25 -21.06
CA PHE A 174 -22.17 -15.08 -20.62
C PHE A 174 -23.21 -15.20 -21.75
N ILE A 175 -22.80 -15.16 -23.02
CA ILE A 175 -23.71 -15.27 -24.17
C ILE A 175 -24.60 -16.54 -24.14
N SER A 176 -24.13 -17.61 -23.49
CA SER A 176 -24.90 -18.85 -23.30
C SER A 176 -26.17 -18.62 -22.45
N ASN A 177 -26.11 -17.69 -21.49
CA ASN A 177 -27.21 -17.32 -20.60
C ASN A 177 -28.12 -16.23 -21.19
N VAL A 178 -27.75 -15.64 -22.33
CA VAL A 178 -28.57 -14.63 -23.02
C VAL A 178 -29.70 -15.31 -23.78
N HIS A 179 -30.90 -14.74 -23.70
CA HIS A 179 -32.08 -15.22 -24.43
C HIS A 179 -31.78 -15.35 -25.93
N PRO A 180 -32.17 -16.46 -26.60
CA PRO A 180 -31.77 -16.73 -27.99
C PRO A 180 -32.02 -15.55 -28.96
N ALA A 181 -33.19 -14.91 -28.87
CA ALA A 181 -33.55 -13.77 -29.71
C ALA A 181 -32.70 -12.50 -29.50
N ALA A 182 -31.96 -12.41 -28.39
CA ALA A 182 -31.12 -11.27 -28.04
C ALA A 182 -29.62 -11.51 -28.29
N ARG A 183 -29.21 -12.73 -28.66
CA ARG A 183 -27.79 -13.12 -28.74
C ARG A 183 -27.00 -12.35 -29.78
N ASP A 184 -27.57 -12.10 -30.96
CA ASP A 184 -26.85 -11.39 -32.03
C ASP A 184 -26.63 -9.92 -31.67
N ALA A 185 -27.64 -9.27 -31.08
CA ALA A 185 -27.51 -7.90 -30.59
C ALA A 185 -26.48 -7.80 -29.44
N TYR A 186 -26.47 -8.78 -28.53
CA TYR A 186 -25.47 -8.87 -27.46
C TYR A 186 -24.06 -9.08 -28.02
N ARG A 187 -23.90 -9.91 -29.06
CA ARG A 187 -22.62 -10.13 -29.74
C ARG A 187 -22.11 -8.85 -30.43
N GLY A 188 -22.99 -8.11 -31.08
CA GLY A 188 -22.62 -6.80 -31.65
C GLY A 188 -22.07 -5.83 -30.59
N ILE A 189 -22.66 -5.81 -29.39
CA ILE A 189 -22.14 -5.01 -28.27
C ILE A 189 -20.79 -5.52 -27.77
N ILE A 190 -20.61 -6.85 -27.68
CA ILE A 190 -19.32 -7.47 -27.34
C ILE A 190 -18.23 -7.00 -28.30
N ASP A 191 -18.52 -6.98 -29.60
CA ASP A 191 -17.55 -6.60 -30.63
C ASP A 191 -17.15 -5.12 -30.48
N LEU A 192 -18.13 -4.23 -30.27
CA LEU A 192 -17.90 -2.80 -29.97
C LEU A 192 -17.01 -2.61 -28.73
N MET A 193 -17.31 -3.33 -27.64
CA MET A 193 -16.50 -3.27 -26.42
C MET A 193 -15.09 -3.82 -26.64
N ALA A 194 -14.95 -4.92 -27.38
CA ALA A 194 -13.66 -5.54 -27.68
C ALA A 194 -12.78 -4.61 -28.52
N ASP A 195 -13.35 -3.95 -29.53
CA ASP A 195 -12.63 -3.02 -30.39
C ASP A 195 -12.23 -1.75 -29.64
N LYS A 196 -13.11 -1.22 -28.78
CA LYS A 196 -12.74 -0.13 -27.87
C LYS A 196 -11.64 -0.55 -26.90
N LEU A 197 -11.70 -1.75 -26.33
CA LEU A 197 -10.68 -2.23 -25.41
C LEU A 197 -9.33 -2.44 -26.10
N LYS A 198 -9.31 -2.89 -27.36
CA LYS A 198 -8.10 -2.95 -28.19
C LYS A 198 -7.52 -1.56 -28.46
N SER A 199 -8.37 -0.57 -28.80
CA SER A 199 -7.89 0.77 -29.14
C SER A 199 -7.19 1.47 -27.96
N VAL A 200 -7.63 1.18 -26.73
CA VAL A 200 -6.98 1.66 -25.48
C VAL A 200 -5.96 0.67 -24.91
N LYS A 201 -5.49 -0.30 -25.70
CA LYS A 201 -4.47 -1.29 -25.30
C LYS A 201 -4.82 -2.01 -23.99
N TYR A 202 -6.10 -2.39 -23.84
CA TYR A 202 -6.65 -3.11 -22.69
C TYR A 202 -6.32 -2.45 -21.34
N ASN A 203 -6.27 -1.12 -21.30
CA ASN A 203 -5.96 -0.33 -20.10
C ASN A 203 -4.68 -0.78 -19.39
N GLY A 204 -3.70 -1.29 -20.16
CA GLY A 204 -2.42 -1.74 -19.64
C GLY A 204 -1.68 -0.65 -18.86
N CYS A 205 -1.91 0.61 -19.22
CA CYS A 205 -1.37 1.81 -18.58
C CYS A 205 -1.64 1.87 -17.07
N TYR A 206 -2.73 1.30 -16.58
CA TYR A 206 -3.07 1.31 -15.15
C TYR A 206 -1.92 0.79 -14.27
N PHE A 207 -1.15 -0.19 -14.75
CA PHE A 207 -0.04 -0.77 -14.00
C PHE A 207 1.35 -0.38 -14.52
N ASP A 208 1.45 0.59 -15.43
CA ASP A 208 2.74 1.03 -15.94
C ASP A 208 3.18 2.36 -15.32
N ARG A 209 4.22 2.31 -14.46
CA ARG A 209 4.85 3.51 -13.88
C ARG A 209 5.45 4.45 -14.93
N ARG A 210 5.76 3.97 -16.15
CA ARG A 210 6.30 4.75 -17.26
C ARG A 210 5.22 5.36 -18.17
N GLU A 211 3.94 5.20 -17.84
CA GLU A 211 2.88 5.95 -18.53
C GLU A 211 3.05 7.45 -18.27
N GLU A 212 3.02 8.26 -19.33
CA GLU A 212 3.26 9.70 -19.25
C GLU A 212 2.07 10.44 -18.64
N GLU A 213 0.85 9.98 -18.94
CA GLU A 213 -0.36 10.51 -18.36
C GLU A 213 -0.53 10.00 -16.92
N GLU A 214 -0.21 10.83 -15.93
CA GLU A 214 -0.28 10.46 -14.52
C GLU A 214 -1.69 9.99 -14.09
N ALA A 215 -2.74 10.61 -14.64
CA ALA A 215 -4.12 10.21 -14.38
C ALA A 215 -4.47 8.82 -14.93
N ALA A 216 -3.68 8.30 -15.89
CA ALA A 216 -3.92 7.00 -16.51
C ALA A 216 -3.25 5.83 -15.77
N ARG A 217 -2.42 6.06 -14.75
CA ARG A 217 -1.72 5.00 -13.99
C ARG A 217 -2.16 4.99 -12.53
N LEU A 218 -2.18 3.80 -11.93
CA LEU A 218 -2.57 3.59 -10.52
C LEU A 218 -1.40 3.66 -9.54
N CYS A 219 -0.20 4.00 -10.00
CA CYS A 219 1.00 4.04 -9.19
C CYS A 219 1.78 5.34 -9.36
N THR A 220 2.65 5.63 -8.39
CA THR A 220 3.59 6.77 -8.47
C THR A 220 4.67 6.55 -9.55
N ALA A 221 5.51 7.56 -9.83
CA ALA A 221 6.59 7.47 -10.84
C ALA A 221 7.58 6.33 -10.55
N GLU A 222 7.73 6.00 -9.27
CA GLU A 222 8.59 4.93 -8.76
C GLU A 222 7.90 3.56 -8.81
N GLY A 223 6.58 3.52 -9.01
CA GLY A 223 5.78 2.29 -9.08
C GLY A 223 5.10 1.88 -7.77
N TRP A 224 4.88 2.80 -6.84
CA TRP A 224 4.12 2.52 -5.61
C TRP A 224 2.62 2.53 -5.88
N PHE A 225 1.96 1.40 -5.63
CA PHE A 225 0.51 1.26 -5.66
C PHE A 225 -0.04 1.38 -4.24
N SER A 226 -1.15 2.11 -4.09
CA SER A 226 -1.88 2.23 -2.83
C SER A 226 -3.23 1.55 -2.96
N CYS A 227 -3.62 0.80 -1.93
CA CYS A 227 -4.95 0.20 -1.88
C CYS A 227 -6.01 1.29 -1.78
N GLN A 228 -7.02 1.23 -2.64
CA GLN A 228 -8.13 2.18 -2.67
C GLN A 228 -9.22 1.85 -1.64
N GLY A 229 -9.01 0.84 -0.79
CA GLY A 229 -9.99 0.39 0.20
C GLY A 229 -11.09 -0.49 -0.39
N PRO A 230 -11.89 -1.17 0.47
CA PRO A 230 -13.01 -1.99 0.02
C PRO A 230 -14.03 -1.17 -0.81
N PHE A 231 -14.92 -1.85 -1.53
CA PHE A 231 -15.92 -1.21 -2.40
C PHE A 231 -16.83 -0.21 -1.65
N ASP A 232 -17.03 -0.39 -0.35
CA ASP A 232 -17.94 0.38 0.51
C ASP A 232 -17.24 1.43 1.39
N ARG A 233 -16.00 1.79 1.06
CA ARG A 233 -15.24 2.86 1.73
C ARG A 233 -14.45 3.68 0.72
N ASP A 234 -14.10 4.90 1.08
CA ASP A 234 -13.31 5.78 0.22
C ASP A 234 -11.80 5.48 0.29
N ASP A 235 -11.33 4.97 1.43
CA ASP A 235 -9.92 4.72 1.70
C ASP A 235 -9.62 3.34 2.30
N CYS A 236 -8.34 2.96 2.24
CA CYS A 236 -7.85 1.74 2.89
C CYS A 236 -7.47 2.03 4.36
N PRO A 237 -8.19 1.48 5.35
CA PRO A 237 -7.91 1.75 6.76
C PRO A 237 -6.53 1.25 7.22
N CYS A 238 -6.00 0.22 6.55
CA CYS A 238 -4.68 -0.33 6.85
C CYS A 238 -3.55 0.31 6.03
N LYS A 239 -3.86 1.28 5.15
CA LYS A 239 -2.90 1.94 4.26
C LYS A 239 -2.00 0.95 3.50
N HIS A 240 -2.57 -0.17 3.05
CA HIS A 240 -1.80 -1.17 2.30
C HIS A 240 -1.19 -0.53 1.05
N SER A 241 0.10 -0.76 0.85
CA SER A 241 0.86 -0.34 -0.32
C SER A 241 1.77 -1.45 -0.80
N ILE A 242 2.19 -1.37 -2.06
CA ILE A 242 3.15 -2.31 -2.65
C ILE A 242 3.88 -1.66 -3.82
N ASN A 243 5.15 -2.00 -3.99
CA ASN A 243 5.88 -1.68 -5.21
C ASN A 243 6.27 -2.99 -5.94
N PRO A 244 5.48 -3.47 -6.92
CA PRO A 244 5.80 -4.67 -7.67
C PRO A 244 7.06 -4.55 -8.54
N TYR A 245 7.64 -3.35 -8.69
CA TYR A 245 8.91 -3.14 -9.37
C TYR A 245 10.12 -3.37 -8.47
N SER A 246 9.95 -3.44 -7.15
CA SER A 246 11.04 -3.49 -6.17
C SER A 246 11.84 -4.79 -6.24
N ASN A 247 11.15 -5.93 -6.17
CA ASN A 247 11.76 -7.25 -6.12
C ASN A 247 10.80 -8.34 -6.65
N ARG A 248 11.34 -9.55 -6.86
CA ARG A 248 10.62 -10.70 -7.41
C ARG A 248 9.37 -11.09 -6.61
N GLU A 249 9.48 -11.09 -5.29
CA GLU A 249 8.39 -11.54 -4.42
C GLU A 249 7.29 -10.47 -4.32
N SER A 250 7.62 -9.18 -4.29
CA SER A 250 6.65 -8.08 -4.42
C SER A 250 5.88 -8.17 -5.75
N ARG A 251 6.56 -8.47 -6.86
CA ARG A 251 5.90 -8.73 -8.15
C ARG A 251 4.91 -9.89 -8.07
N ILE A 252 5.27 -10.98 -7.38
CA ILE A 252 4.40 -12.15 -7.20
C ILE A 252 3.21 -11.80 -6.30
N LEU A 253 3.45 -11.13 -5.17
CA LEU A 253 2.41 -10.71 -4.23
C LEU A 253 1.39 -9.79 -4.89
N PHE A 254 1.79 -8.95 -5.84
CA PHE A 254 0.87 -8.11 -6.61
C PHE A 254 -0.15 -8.90 -7.45
N SER A 255 0.09 -10.17 -7.73
CA SER A 255 -0.92 -11.05 -8.34
C SER A 255 -2.13 -11.31 -7.43
N THR A 256 -1.96 -11.15 -6.11
CA THR A 256 -3.04 -11.29 -5.12
C THR A 256 -3.88 -10.02 -4.97
N TRP A 257 -3.38 -8.87 -5.43
CA TRP A 257 -4.12 -7.62 -5.49
C TRP A 257 -5.15 -7.68 -6.61
N ASN A 258 -6.35 -7.15 -6.38
CA ASN A 258 -7.48 -7.26 -7.30
C ASN A 258 -7.86 -5.89 -7.86
N LEU A 259 -8.34 -5.87 -9.11
CA LEU A 259 -9.14 -4.76 -9.63
C LEU A 259 -10.60 -5.15 -9.41
N ASP A 260 -11.11 -4.81 -8.23
CA ASP A 260 -12.44 -5.19 -7.75
C ASP A 260 -13.51 -4.28 -8.34
N HIS A 261 -14.62 -4.86 -8.77
CA HIS A 261 -15.73 -4.12 -9.37
C HIS A 261 -16.65 -3.60 -8.26
N ILE A 262 -16.81 -2.28 -8.13
CA ILE A 262 -17.71 -1.66 -7.13
C ILE A 262 -19.14 -2.17 -7.35
N ILE A 263 -19.69 -1.97 -8.55
CA ILE A 263 -20.88 -2.66 -9.04
C ILE A 263 -20.44 -3.97 -9.66
N GLU A 264 -20.78 -5.08 -9.01
CA GLU A 264 -20.27 -6.41 -9.35
C GLU A 264 -20.53 -6.82 -10.80
N LYS A 265 -19.46 -7.11 -11.54
CA LYS A 265 -19.52 -7.56 -12.94
C LYS A 265 -20.48 -8.74 -13.15
N LYS A 266 -20.27 -9.85 -12.44
CA LYS A 266 -21.02 -11.11 -12.66
C LYS A 266 -22.43 -11.09 -12.08
N ARG A 267 -22.64 -10.37 -10.97
CA ARG A 267 -23.92 -10.37 -10.25
C ARG A 267 -24.87 -9.26 -10.70
N ALA A 268 -24.34 -8.13 -11.17
CA ALA A 268 -25.15 -6.97 -11.54
C ALA A 268 -24.93 -6.55 -13.01
N VAL A 269 -23.70 -6.20 -13.40
CA VAL A 269 -23.45 -5.49 -14.68
C VAL A 269 -23.77 -6.35 -15.90
N VAL A 270 -23.24 -7.58 -15.96
CA VAL A 270 -23.42 -8.46 -17.12
C VAL A 270 -24.87 -8.96 -17.27
N PRO A 271 -25.55 -9.42 -16.18
CA PRO A 271 -26.97 -9.75 -16.25
C PRO A 271 -27.84 -8.56 -16.69
N GLU A 272 -27.57 -7.35 -16.19
CA GLU A 272 -28.31 -6.14 -16.58
C GLU A 272 -28.12 -5.81 -18.07
N LEU A 273 -26.91 -5.94 -18.60
CA LEU A 273 -26.66 -5.74 -20.03
C LEU A 273 -27.48 -6.73 -20.87
N ALA A 274 -27.49 -8.01 -20.49
CA ALA A 274 -28.25 -9.03 -21.20
C ALA A 274 -29.76 -8.74 -21.19
N GLU A 275 -30.30 -8.31 -20.04
CA GLU A 275 -31.72 -7.96 -19.92
C GLU A 275 -32.06 -6.68 -20.69
N ALA A 276 -31.18 -5.67 -20.67
CA ALA A 276 -31.35 -4.44 -21.44
C ALA A 276 -31.39 -4.69 -22.95
N VAL A 277 -30.57 -5.61 -23.46
CA VAL A 277 -30.58 -6.00 -24.88
C VAL A 277 -31.89 -6.71 -25.24
N LYS A 278 -32.40 -7.56 -24.36
CA LYS A 278 -33.66 -8.30 -24.55
C LYS A 278 -34.89 -7.38 -24.51
N THR A 279 -34.92 -6.43 -23.58
CA THR A 279 -36.08 -5.55 -23.30
C THR A 279 -35.99 -4.19 -23.98
N ARG A 280 -35.09 -4.04 -24.96
CA ARG A 280 -34.77 -2.75 -25.57
C ARG A 280 -35.98 -2.06 -26.21
N ASP A 281 -36.95 -2.81 -26.74
CA ASP A 281 -38.21 -2.29 -27.31
C ASP A 281 -37.99 -1.07 -28.23
N GLY A 282 -37.08 -1.23 -29.20
CA GLY A 282 -36.68 -0.18 -30.14
C GLY A 282 -35.72 0.90 -29.60
N ARG A 283 -35.39 0.90 -28.31
CA ARG A 283 -34.35 1.77 -27.73
C ARG A 283 -32.95 1.24 -28.04
N GLU A 284 -31.99 2.15 -28.09
CA GLU A 284 -30.58 1.81 -28.24
C GLU A 284 -29.93 1.64 -26.85
N VAL A 285 -29.30 0.50 -26.62
CA VAL A 285 -28.54 0.23 -25.38
C VAL A 285 -27.27 1.10 -25.40
N ASN A 286 -27.04 1.82 -24.30
CA ASN A 286 -25.84 2.61 -24.09
C ASN A 286 -24.68 1.69 -23.67
N TRP A 287 -24.08 1.00 -24.65
CA TRP A 287 -22.99 0.05 -24.37
C TRP A 287 -21.77 0.73 -23.75
N GLU A 288 -21.53 2.03 -24.01
CA GLU A 288 -20.42 2.76 -23.40
C GLU A 288 -20.53 2.85 -21.88
N TYR A 289 -21.76 2.94 -21.34
CA TYR A 289 -21.97 2.89 -19.90
C TYR A 289 -21.56 1.55 -19.30
N PHE A 290 -21.95 0.43 -19.92
CA PHE A 290 -21.53 -0.89 -19.48
C PHE A 290 -20.02 -1.09 -19.66
N TYR A 291 -19.42 -0.55 -20.73
CA TYR A 291 -17.97 -0.56 -20.92
C TYR A 291 -17.24 0.14 -19.75
N GLN A 292 -17.72 1.31 -19.32
CA GLN A 292 -17.17 2.02 -18.15
C GLN A 292 -17.21 1.13 -16.91
N LEU A 293 -18.38 0.54 -16.62
CA LEU A 293 -18.54 -0.35 -15.48
C LEU A 293 -17.66 -1.60 -15.53
N LEU A 294 -17.39 -2.15 -16.72
CA LEU A 294 -16.68 -3.41 -16.87
C LEU A 294 -15.16 -3.26 -16.87
N PHE A 295 -14.63 -2.17 -17.42
CA PHE A 295 -13.22 -2.11 -17.81
C PHE A 295 -12.46 -0.89 -17.30
N THR A 296 -13.12 0.08 -16.66
CA THR A 296 -12.50 1.36 -16.29
C THR A 296 -12.49 1.62 -14.80
N LEU A 297 -11.68 2.56 -14.36
CA LEU A 297 -11.58 3.00 -12.96
C LEU A 297 -12.85 3.67 -12.43
N ASP A 298 -13.82 3.99 -13.29
CA ASP A 298 -15.16 4.45 -12.87
C ASP A 298 -15.85 3.42 -11.96
N ASN A 299 -15.52 2.14 -12.11
CA ASN A 299 -16.10 1.06 -11.32
C ASN A 299 -15.07 0.04 -10.82
N LEU A 300 -13.77 0.26 -11.07
CA LEU A 300 -12.70 -0.62 -10.64
C LEU A 300 -11.89 0.01 -9.52
N LYS A 301 -11.73 -0.71 -8.40
CA LYS A 301 -10.81 -0.34 -7.32
C LYS A 301 -9.66 -1.33 -7.23
N LEU A 302 -8.44 -0.83 -7.20
CA LEU A 302 -7.26 -1.61 -6.88
C LEU A 302 -7.20 -1.86 -5.38
N VAL A 303 -7.34 -3.11 -4.98
CA VAL A 303 -7.43 -3.51 -3.57
C VAL A 303 -6.46 -4.62 -3.21
N HIS A 304 -5.84 -4.49 -2.04
CA HIS A 304 -5.14 -5.59 -1.39
C HIS A 304 -6.14 -6.73 -1.10
N ILE A 305 -5.69 -7.99 -1.09
CA ILE A 305 -6.56 -9.16 -0.90
C ILE A 305 -7.38 -9.09 0.39
N ALA A 306 -6.84 -8.52 1.46
CA ALA A 306 -7.55 -8.34 2.73
C ALA A 306 -8.66 -7.27 2.67
N CYS A 307 -8.62 -6.36 1.69
CA CYS A 307 -9.65 -5.36 1.45
C CYS A 307 -10.68 -5.79 0.38
N HIS A 308 -10.45 -6.91 -0.30
CA HIS A 308 -11.38 -7.46 -1.29
C HIS A 308 -12.49 -8.24 -0.58
N LYS A 309 -13.60 -7.55 -0.28
CA LYS A 309 -14.78 -8.16 0.34
C LYS A 309 -15.51 -9.05 -0.66
N LYS A 310 -15.48 -10.37 -0.45
CA LYS A 310 -16.20 -11.33 -1.31
C LYS A 310 -17.71 -11.43 -1.04
N THR A 311 -18.24 -10.60 -0.15
CA THR A 311 -19.68 -10.47 0.11
C THR A 311 -20.39 -9.88 -1.11
N ASN A 312 -21.72 -9.94 -1.15
CA ASN A 312 -22.47 -9.19 -2.16
C ASN A 312 -22.31 -7.69 -1.91
N HIS A 313 -22.08 -6.92 -2.96
CA HIS A 313 -21.92 -5.47 -2.86
C HIS A 313 -23.29 -4.77 -2.74
N ASN A 314 -24.37 -5.43 -3.16
CA ASN A 314 -25.74 -4.91 -3.15
C ASN A 314 -25.89 -3.57 -3.88
N LEU A 315 -25.05 -3.34 -4.90
CA LEU A 315 -25.11 -2.18 -5.78
C LEU A 315 -25.69 -2.57 -7.13
N SER A 316 -26.48 -1.68 -7.72
CA SER A 316 -27.15 -1.89 -9.01
C SER A 316 -26.69 -0.87 -10.04
N CYS A 317 -26.81 -1.23 -11.32
CA CYS A 317 -26.61 -0.28 -12.40
C CYS A 317 -27.61 0.90 -12.30
N ASP A 318 -27.12 2.12 -12.56
CA ASP A 318 -27.95 3.31 -12.78
C ASP A 318 -28.87 3.09 -13.99
N LYS A 319 -30.17 2.96 -13.70
CA LYS A 319 -31.22 2.69 -14.68
C LYS A 319 -31.38 3.80 -15.71
N SER A 320 -31.02 5.05 -15.37
CA SER A 320 -31.13 6.20 -16.27
C SER A 320 -30.08 6.19 -17.38
N ARG A 321 -29.00 5.42 -17.23
CA ARG A 321 -27.86 5.38 -18.15
C ARG A 321 -27.84 4.14 -19.05
N ILE A 322 -28.75 3.19 -18.84
CA ILE A 322 -28.80 1.91 -19.58
C ILE A 322 -29.09 2.12 -21.07
N PHE A 323 -29.97 3.06 -21.41
CA PHE A 323 -30.35 3.36 -22.79
C PHE A 323 -29.87 4.76 -23.18
N ARG A 324 -29.55 4.96 -24.46
CA ARG A 324 -29.20 6.29 -24.96
C ARG A 324 -30.42 7.20 -24.94
N LYS A 325 -30.22 8.47 -24.59
CA LYS A 325 -31.27 9.49 -24.71
C LYS A 325 -31.65 9.65 -26.18
N ARG A 326 -32.95 9.70 -26.49
CA ARG A 326 -33.42 10.05 -27.83
C ARG A 326 -32.91 11.46 -28.15
N LYS A 327 -32.21 11.64 -29.29
CA LYS A 327 -31.93 13.00 -29.80
C LYS A 327 -33.28 13.68 -30.01
N GLN A 328 -33.56 14.77 -29.30
CA GLN A 328 -34.66 15.65 -29.66
C GLN A 328 -34.25 16.31 -30.99
N THR A 329 -34.78 15.83 -32.09
CA THR A 329 -34.88 16.61 -33.32
C THR A 329 -35.85 17.74 -33.03
N HIS A 330 -35.34 18.92 -32.68
CA HIS A 330 -36.11 20.14 -32.82
C HIS A 330 -36.32 20.35 -34.32
N GLU A 331 -37.50 19.99 -34.81
CA GLU A 331 -38.00 20.55 -36.07
C GLU A 331 -38.15 22.05 -35.84
N ILE A 332 -37.29 22.82 -36.50
CA ILE A 332 -37.47 24.26 -36.64
C ILE A 332 -38.65 24.41 -37.60
N SER A 333 -39.83 24.75 -37.06
CA SER A 333 -40.99 25.18 -37.84
C SER A 333 -40.81 26.59 -38.37
#